data_AF-A0A7H4LME1-F1
#
_entry.id   AF-A0A7H4LME1-F1
#
_cell.length_a   1.000
_cell.length_b   1.000
_cell.length_c   1.000
_cell.angle_alpha   90.00
_cell.angle_beta   90.00
_cell.angle_gamma   90.00
#
_symmetry.space_group_name_H-M   'P 1'
#
loop_
_entity.id
_entity.type
_entity.pdbx_description
1 polymer ?
#
loop_
_entity_poly.entity_id
_entity_poly.type
_entity_poly.pdbx_seq_one_letter_code
_entity_poly.pdbx_strand_id
1 'polypeptide(L)'
;MEWPVPKESKIWLHGVSTLPSRPYPHKGLIVKPVGLRALVVDGEDIKVPRQPSSIIGCLCRHYYPGLVLIGDGEEPAWSWEHWKRAPDTKDKWGRVYGSAAERVVNEFWDFFTCAEGMKDEANEVVEAIAKKIVQDMPYEARVDAVVKYFAHERKMLLKKSLARRVHLTRSMYMKVVPSWCNNNVPCYQQIISKWIDPEWRAQHRMALERRALMGGPVHLQGNLNLHAYVQKKNRERGEGQEKLNTFRDYVSPASQRNWKGGGSTQALA
;
A
#
# COMPACT_ATOMS: atom_id res chain seq x y z
N MET A 1 -1.18 30.65 -3.93
CA MET A 1 -2.49 30.02 -3.68
C MET A 1 -2.87 30.32 -2.25
N GLU A 2 -3.68 31.36 -2.06
CA GLU A 2 -4.32 31.61 -0.77
C GLU A 2 -5.39 30.56 -0.55
N TRP A 3 -5.48 30.05 0.67
CA TRP A 3 -6.43 28.99 1.00
C TRP A 3 -7.50 29.59 1.89
N PRO A 4 -8.77 29.19 1.72
CA PRO A 4 -9.87 29.74 2.47
C PRO A 4 -9.66 29.58 3.98
N VAL A 5 -10.10 30.59 4.74
CA VAL A 5 -10.06 30.57 6.20
C VAL A 5 -11.05 29.51 6.70
N PRO A 6 -10.66 28.61 7.61
CA PRO A 6 -11.50 27.48 8.00
C PRO A 6 -12.71 27.95 8.83
N LYS A 7 -13.89 27.39 8.56
CA LYS A 7 -15.01 27.44 9.49
C LYS A 7 -14.77 26.37 10.56
N GLU A 8 -14.82 26.75 11.84
CA GLU A 8 -14.63 25.85 12.97
C GLU A 8 -15.58 24.64 12.85
N SER A 9 -15.01 23.49 12.53
CA SER A 9 -15.73 22.23 12.43
C SER A 9 -14.84 21.11 12.95
N LYS A 10 -15.42 20.17 13.72
CA LYS A 10 -14.71 18.99 14.18
C LYS A 10 -14.30 18.15 12.98
N ILE A 11 -13.00 18.01 12.76
CA ILE A 11 -12.45 17.20 11.66
C ILE A 11 -12.15 15.80 12.18
N TRP A 12 -12.77 14.82 11.53
CA TRP A 12 -12.52 13.41 11.76
C TRP A 12 -11.64 12.85 10.65
N LEU A 13 -10.48 12.33 11.03
CA LEU A 13 -9.63 11.54 10.15
C LEU A 13 -9.69 10.07 10.56
N HIS A 14 -9.57 9.17 9.59
CA HIS A 14 -9.40 7.76 9.90
C HIS A 14 -8.09 7.55 10.66
N GLY A 15 -8.15 6.71 11.70
CA GLY A 15 -6.98 6.31 12.47
C GLY A 15 -5.95 5.55 11.63
N VAL A 16 -4.74 5.44 12.17
CA VAL A 16 -3.68 4.64 11.54
C VAL A 16 -4.10 3.18 11.44
N SER A 17 -3.83 2.55 10.30
CA SER A 17 -4.08 1.11 10.15
C SER A 17 -3.13 0.32 11.04
N THR A 18 -3.70 -0.40 12.00
CA THR A 18 -2.98 -1.27 12.94
C THR A 18 -3.09 -2.74 12.55
N LEU A 19 -2.21 -3.56 13.12
CA LEU A 19 -2.32 -5.02 13.04
C LEU A 19 -3.55 -5.48 13.85
N PRO A 20 -4.28 -6.52 13.40
CA PRO A 20 -5.30 -7.16 14.22
C PRO A 20 -4.74 -7.64 15.57
N SER A 21 -5.51 -7.51 16.64
CA SER A 21 -5.14 -8.03 17.96
C SER A 21 -5.29 -9.55 18.02
N ARG A 22 -4.57 -10.20 18.95
CA ARG A 22 -4.76 -11.62 19.27
C ARG A 22 -6.03 -11.81 20.12
N PRO A 23 -6.77 -12.93 19.97
CA PRO A 23 -6.57 -13.99 18.97
C PRO A 23 -6.84 -13.46 17.54
N TYR A 24 -5.98 -13.83 16.59
CA TYR A 24 -6.07 -13.27 15.24
C TYR A 24 -7.33 -13.79 14.53
N PRO A 25 -8.20 -12.89 14.03
CA PRO A 25 -9.45 -13.28 13.38
C PRO A 25 -9.24 -13.97 12.02
N HIS A 26 -8.00 -13.95 11.52
CA HIS A 26 -7.57 -14.57 10.27
C HIS A 26 -7.12 -16.02 10.45
N LYS A 27 -6.88 -16.46 11.69
CA LYS A 27 -6.28 -17.77 11.96
C LYS A 27 -7.19 -18.88 11.42
N GLY A 28 -6.60 -19.80 10.66
CA GLY A 28 -7.32 -20.88 9.99
C GLY A 28 -7.79 -20.56 8.56
N LEU A 29 -7.71 -19.30 8.11
CA LEU A 29 -7.96 -18.97 6.71
C LEU A 29 -6.78 -19.45 5.85
N ILE A 30 -7.08 -20.33 4.90
CA ILE A 30 -6.12 -20.86 3.93
C ILE A 30 -5.87 -19.80 2.86
N VAL A 31 -4.60 -19.55 2.53
CA VAL A 31 -4.17 -18.60 1.52
C VAL A 31 -3.29 -19.31 0.50
N LYS A 32 -3.52 -19.00 -0.79
CA LYS A 32 -2.68 -19.47 -1.90
C LYS A 32 -2.14 -18.31 -2.76
N PRO A 33 -0.92 -18.45 -3.30
CA PRO A 33 -0.40 -17.51 -4.29
C PRO A 33 -1.20 -17.62 -5.58
N VAL A 34 -1.40 -16.48 -6.24
CA VAL A 34 -2.01 -16.39 -7.57
C VAL A 34 -1.24 -15.36 -8.39
N GLY A 35 -0.39 -15.87 -9.29
CA GLY A 35 0.53 -15.03 -10.07
C GLY A 35 1.56 -14.32 -9.19
N LEU A 36 2.23 -13.32 -9.77
CA LEU A 36 3.47 -12.77 -9.19
C LEU A 36 3.28 -11.94 -7.91
N ARG A 37 2.08 -11.42 -7.64
CA ARG A 37 1.83 -10.42 -6.57
C ARG A 37 0.43 -10.49 -5.96
N ALA A 38 -0.23 -11.63 -6.00
CA ALA A 38 -1.52 -11.78 -5.33
C ALA A 38 -1.54 -13.01 -4.43
N LEU A 39 -2.07 -12.79 -3.22
CA LEU A 39 -2.43 -13.83 -2.28
C LEU A 39 -3.95 -13.80 -2.15
N VAL A 40 -4.57 -14.96 -2.31
CA VAL A 40 -6.03 -15.11 -2.31
C VAL A 40 -6.40 -16.10 -1.22
N VAL A 41 -7.43 -15.76 -0.43
CA VAL A 41 -7.99 -16.68 0.55
C VAL A 41 -8.80 -17.74 -0.20
N ASP A 42 -8.52 -19.00 0.11
CA ASP A 42 -9.21 -20.13 -0.50
C ASP A 42 -10.62 -20.27 0.07
N GLY A 43 -11.62 -20.33 -0.81
CA GLY A 43 -13.04 -20.27 -0.47
C GLY A 43 -13.75 -19.03 -1.03
N GLU A 44 -14.81 -19.24 -1.81
CA GLU A 44 -15.54 -18.16 -2.50
C GLU A 44 -16.37 -17.29 -1.55
N ASP A 45 -16.93 -17.89 -0.49
CA ASP A 45 -17.87 -17.27 0.44
C ASP A 45 -17.25 -16.78 1.75
N ILE A 46 -15.91 -16.82 1.86
CA ILE A 46 -15.23 -16.39 3.07
C ILE A 46 -15.14 -14.86 3.12
N LYS A 47 -15.79 -14.27 4.13
CA LYS A 47 -15.61 -12.85 4.47
C LYS A 47 -14.28 -12.64 5.18
N VAL A 48 -13.26 -12.25 4.42
CA VAL A 48 -11.92 -11.97 4.95
C VAL A 48 -11.92 -10.68 5.78
N PRO A 49 -11.54 -10.70 7.08
CA PRO A 49 -11.54 -9.51 7.94
C PRO A 49 -10.61 -8.40 7.43
N ARG A 50 -9.45 -8.80 6.90
CA ARG A 50 -8.47 -7.92 6.25
C ARG A 50 -7.70 -8.70 5.21
N GLN A 51 -7.57 -8.13 4.01
CA GLN A 51 -6.88 -8.77 2.89
C GLN A 51 -5.40 -9.07 3.24
N PRO A 52 -4.81 -10.15 2.69
CA PRO A 52 -3.40 -10.49 2.92
C PRO A 52 -2.44 -9.32 2.66
N SER A 53 -2.60 -8.61 1.54
CA SER A 53 -1.78 -7.44 1.20
C SER A 53 -1.89 -6.30 2.23
N SER A 54 -3.06 -6.14 2.84
CA SER A 54 -3.29 -5.14 3.89
C SER A 54 -2.63 -5.53 5.21
N ILE A 55 -2.51 -6.83 5.51
CA ILE A 55 -1.74 -7.33 6.66
C ILE A 55 -0.24 -7.10 6.42
N ILE A 56 0.27 -7.49 5.25
CA ILE A 56 1.67 -7.26 4.85
C ILE A 56 2.02 -5.77 4.98
N GLY A 57 1.15 -4.88 4.50
CA GLY A 57 1.39 -3.44 4.65
C GLY A 57 1.37 -2.94 6.10
N CYS A 58 0.57 -3.55 6.98
CA CYS A 58 0.63 -3.24 8.41
C CYS A 58 1.94 -3.73 9.03
N LEU A 59 2.41 -4.94 8.68
CA LEU A 59 3.70 -5.47 9.13
C LEU A 59 4.87 -4.56 8.68
N CYS A 60 4.86 -4.13 7.42
CA CYS A 60 5.90 -3.23 6.88
C CYS A 60 5.92 -1.85 7.57
N ARG A 61 4.78 -1.37 8.10
CA ARG A 61 4.77 -0.12 8.89
C ARG A 61 5.14 -0.36 10.34
N HIS A 62 4.80 -1.53 10.88
CA HIS A 62 5.07 -1.87 12.27
C HIS A 62 6.56 -2.12 12.52
N TYR A 63 7.20 -2.84 11.59
CA TYR A 63 8.62 -3.22 11.65
C TYR A 63 9.49 -2.38 10.73
N TYR A 64 9.11 -1.12 10.49
CA TYR A 64 9.92 -0.24 9.65
C TYR A 64 11.33 -0.08 10.27
N PRO A 65 12.42 -0.44 9.55
CA PRO A 65 13.76 -0.42 10.12
C PRO A 65 14.29 0.97 10.45
N GLY A 66 13.75 2.00 9.80
CA GLY A 66 14.30 3.35 9.91
C GLY A 66 15.54 3.54 9.06
N LEU A 67 16.60 4.07 9.68
CA LEU A 67 17.92 4.22 9.07
C LEU A 67 18.64 2.88 9.04
N VAL A 68 19.23 2.57 7.89
CA VAL A 68 19.99 1.35 7.64
C VAL A 68 21.37 1.76 7.14
N LEU A 69 22.40 1.08 7.64
CA LEU A 69 23.77 1.28 7.19
C LEU A 69 23.94 0.68 5.78
N ILE A 70 24.28 1.53 4.81
CA ILE A 70 24.51 1.17 3.40
C ILE A 70 25.85 1.77 2.98
N GLY A 71 26.85 0.90 2.79
CA GLY A 71 28.23 1.36 2.60
C GLY A 71 28.71 2.13 3.83
N ASP A 72 29.24 3.33 3.62
CA ASP A 72 29.76 4.19 4.70
C ASP A 72 28.71 5.16 5.27
N GLY A 73 27.46 5.09 4.81
CA GLY A 73 26.40 6.03 5.19
C GLY A 73 25.14 5.36 5.75
N GLU A 74 24.37 6.13 6.50
CA GLU A 74 23.03 5.72 6.94
C GLU A 74 21.96 6.37 6.06
N GLU A 75 21.07 5.56 5.51
CA GLU A 75 19.92 6.05 4.76
C GLU A 75 18.62 5.35 5.19
N PRO A 76 17.45 5.98 4.97
CA PRO A 76 16.18 5.32 5.18
C PRO A 76 16.09 4.00 4.41
N ALA A 77 15.35 3.04 4.97
CA ALA A 77 15.06 1.77 4.31
C ALA A 77 14.12 1.95 3.08
N TRP A 78 14.68 2.44 1.96
CA TRP A 78 13.97 2.76 0.71
C TRP A 78 13.57 1.53 -0.11
N SER A 79 14.28 0.41 0.09
CA SER A 79 14.14 -0.78 -0.75
C SER A 79 14.04 -2.04 0.09
N TRP A 80 13.46 -3.09 -0.48
CA TRP A 80 13.41 -4.41 0.17
C TRP A 80 14.81 -4.99 0.45
N GLU A 81 15.82 -4.62 -0.36
CA GLU A 81 17.20 -5.02 -0.09
C GLU A 81 17.77 -4.35 1.17
N HIS A 82 17.33 -3.15 1.51
CA HIS A 82 17.72 -2.52 2.79
C HIS A 82 17.07 -3.27 3.95
N TRP A 83 15.83 -3.73 3.78
CA TRP A 83 15.13 -4.54 4.78
C TRP A 83 15.78 -5.91 5.01
N LYS A 84 16.32 -6.54 3.96
CA LYS A 84 17.09 -7.78 4.08
C LYS A 84 18.41 -7.60 4.83
N ARG A 85 19.02 -6.42 4.74
CA ARG A 85 20.26 -6.07 5.48
C ARG A 85 20.00 -5.57 6.89
N ALA A 86 18.82 -5.02 7.15
CA ALA A 86 18.50 -4.46 8.46
C ALA A 86 18.29 -5.57 9.49
N PRO A 87 19.10 -5.62 10.56
CA PRO A 87 18.94 -6.63 11.61
C PRO A 87 17.59 -6.45 12.29
N ASP A 88 16.99 -7.58 12.67
CA ASP A 88 15.76 -7.57 13.44
C ASP A 88 16.01 -7.24 14.92
N THR A 89 14.95 -6.82 15.61
CA THR A 89 14.98 -6.59 17.05
C THR A 89 14.04 -7.56 17.77
N LYS A 90 14.40 -7.93 19.00
CA LYS A 90 13.53 -8.79 19.84
C LYS A 90 12.16 -8.14 20.02
N ASP A 91 11.11 -8.91 19.77
CA ASP A 91 9.75 -8.48 20.08
C ASP A 91 9.39 -8.75 21.55
N LYS A 92 8.20 -8.31 21.95
CA LYS A 92 7.69 -8.49 23.33
C LYS A 92 7.45 -9.95 23.74
N TRP A 93 7.50 -10.89 22.79
CA TRP A 93 7.39 -12.32 23.03
C TRP A 93 8.74 -13.04 22.89
N GLY A 94 9.84 -12.28 22.75
CA GLY A 94 11.19 -12.81 22.64
C GLY A 94 11.56 -13.38 21.28
N ARG A 95 10.70 -13.26 20.25
CA ARG A 95 11.07 -13.71 18.89
C ARG A 95 12.05 -12.73 18.29
N VAL A 96 12.99 -13.25 17.51
CA VAL A 96 13.95 -12.49 16.71
C VAL A 96 14.25 -13.29 15.44
N TYR A 97 14.35 -12.60 14.31
CA TYR A 97 14.70 -13.16 13.01
C TYR A 97 16.06 -12.62 12.54
N GLY A 98 16.57 -13.09 11.40
CA GLY A 98 17.84 -12.60 10.86
C GLY A 98 17.74 -11.15 10.36
N SER A 99 16.59 -10.77 9.84
CA SER A 99 16.35 -9.44 9.27
C SER A 99 14.90 -8.95 9.45
N ALA A 100 14.71 -7.64 9.27
CA ALA A 100 13.37 -7.04 9.24
C ALA A 100 12.49 -7.61 8.11
N ALA A 101 13.11 -7.97 6.97
CA ALA A 101 12.41 -8.63 5.87
C ALA A 101 11.89 -10.01 6.30
N GLU A 102 12.75 -10.84 6.91
CA GLU A 102 12.36 -12.15 7.43
C GLU A 102 11.25 -12.05 8.47
N ARG A 103 11.30 -11.05 9.36
CA ARG A 103 10.22 -10.82 10.33
C ARG A 103 8.87 -10.62 9.65
N VAL A 104 8.81 -9.79 8.61
CA VAL A 104 7.55 -9.53 7.89
C VAL A 104 7.00 -10.82 7.27
N VAL A 105 7.84 -11.63 6.63
CA VAL A 105 7.42 -12.89 5.99
C VAL A 105 6.97 -13.91 7.02
N ASN A 106 7.74 -14.11 8.08
CA ASN A 106 7.42 -15.11 9.11
C ASN A 106 6.17 -14.73 9.90
N GLU A 107 6.04 -13.47 10.32
CA GLU A 107 4.85 -13.05 11.07
C GLU A 107 3.58 -12.94 10.24
N PHE A 108 3.68 -12.77 8.92
CA PHE A 108 2.51 -12.87 8.06
C PHE A 108 1.77 -14.20 8.26
N TRP A 109 2.52 -15.28 8.49
CA TRP A 109 1.98 -16.61 8.72
C TRP A 109 1.44 -16.86 10.14
N ASP A 110 1.59 -15.91 11.06
CA ASP A 110 0.81 -15.93 12.31
C ASP A 110 -0.68 -15.65 12.03
N PHE A 111 -1.00 -14.94 10.94
CA PHE A 111 -2.36 -14.55 10.59
C PHE A 111 -3.05 -15.59 9.70
N PHE A 112 -2.34 -16.24 8.79
CA PHE A 112 -2.93 -17.11 7.77
C PHE A 112 -2.27 -18.49 7.74
N THR A 113 -2.98 -19.47 7.20
CA THR A 113 -2.44 -20.79 6.88
C THR A 113 -2.10 -20.83 5.39
N CYS A 114 -0.93 -21.35 5.02
CA CYS A 114 -0.60 -21.56 3.61
C CYS A 114 -1.32 -22.79 3.07
N ALA A 115 -1.77 -22.74 1.82
CA ALA A 115 -2.17 -23.95 1.09
C ALA A 115 -1.02 -24.97 1.05
N GLU A 116 -1.37 -26.25 1.14
CA GLU A 116 -0.42 -27.36 1.17
C GLU A 116 0.48 -27.37 -0.08
N GLY A 117 1.78 -27.60 0.11
CA GLY A 117 2.77 -27.63 -0.97
C GLY A 117 3.13 -26.28 -1.60
N MET A 118 2.49 -25.17 -1.19
CA MET A 118 2.67 -23.85 -1.82
C MET A 118 3.49 -22.85 -0.99
N LYS A 119 4.14 -23.30 0.09
CA LYS A 119 4.75 -22.39 1.07
C LYS A 119 5.87 -21.52 0.49
N ASP A 120 6.74 -22.11 -0.32
CA ASP A 120 7.89 -21.41 -0.89
C ASP A 120 7.43 -20.36 -1.91
N GLU A 121 6.56 -20.76 -2.85
CA GLU A 121 5.94 -19.82 -3.80
C GLU A 121 5.17 -18.71 -3.06
N ALA A 122 4.42 -19.04 -2.01
CA ALA A 122 3.70 -18.05 -1.23
C ALA A 122 4.64 -17.07 -0.52
N ASN A 123 5.79 -17.52 0.00
CA ASN A 123 6.80 -16.65 0.58
C ASN A 123 7.36 -15.66 -0.46
N GLU A 124 7.66 -16.13 -1.67
CA GLU A 124 8.11 -15.27 -2.77
C GLU A 124 7.07 -14.21 -3.12
N VAL A 125 5.79 -14.58 -3.16
CA VAL A 125 4.68 -13.64 -3.41
C VAL A 125 4.50 -12.65 -2.26
N VAL A 126 4.64 -13.09 -1.00
CA VAL A 126 4.64 -12.18 0.17
C VAL A 126 5.76 -11.15 0.03
N GLU A 127 6.98 -11.58 -0.30
CA GLU A 127 8.10 -10.67 -0.54
C GLU A 127 7.83 -9.73 -1.72
N ALA A 128 7.28 -10.22 -2.82
CA ALA A 128 6.98 -9.41 -3.99
C ALA A 128 5.94 -8.32 -3.69
N ILE A 129 4.93 -8.63 -2.86
CA ILE A 129 3.94 -7.67 -2.36
C ILE A 129 4.61 -6.67 -1.41
N ALA A 130 5.40 -7.16 -0.45
CA ALA A 130 6.09 -6.32 0.53
C ALA A 130 7.05 -5.34 -0.13
N LYS A 131 7.84 -5.80 -1.11
CA LYS A 131 8.73 -4.98 -1.95
C LYS A 131 7.97 -3.83 -2.61
N LYS A 132 6.80 -4.11 -3.18
CA LYS A 132 5.97 -3.06 -3.81
C LYS A 132 5.44 -2.07 -2.77
N ILE A 133 4.98 -2.55 -1.62
CA ILE A 133 4.49 -1.70 -0.54
C ILE A 133 5.59 -0.79 0.01
N VAL A 134 6.78 -1.33 0.27
CA VAL A 134 7.94 -0.57 0.79
C VAL A 134 8.34 0.54 -0.18
N GLN A 135 8.35 0.26 -1.49
CA GLN A 135 8.63 1.28 -2.51
C GLN A 135 7.59 2.42 -2.50
N ASP A 136 6.32 2.10 -2.31
CA ASP A 136 5.23 3.10 -2.34
C ASP A 136 5.05 3.82 -0.98
N MET A 137 5.56 3.25 0.11
CA MET A 137 5.30 3.72 1.48
C MET A 137 5.71 5.18 1.73
N PRO A 138 6.91 5.66 1.33
CA PRO A 138 7.26 7.06 1.51
C PRO A 138 6.39 7.99 0.67
N TYR A 139 6.02 7.58 -0.54
CA TYR A 139 5.15 8.38 -1.40
C TYR A 139 3.75 8.55 -0.80
N GLU A 140 3.13 7.46 -0.34
CA GLU A 140 1.83 7.52 0.32
C GLU A 140 1.88 8.30 1.63
N ALA A 141 2.97 8.17 2.40
CA ALA A 141 3.16 8.94 3.62
C ALA A 141 3.30 10.44 3.39
N ARG A 142 3.92 10.87 2.28
CA ARG A 142 3.94 12.29 1.89
C ARG A 142 2.52 12.82 1.71
N VAL A 143 1.67 12.08 0.99
CA VAL A 143 0.28 12.47 0.73
C VAL A 143 -0.52 12.51 2.02
N ASP A 144 -0.38 11.50 2.87
CA ASP A 144 -1.05 11.45 4.17
C ASP A 144 -0.56 12.56 5.11
N ALA A 145 0.73 12.91 5.09
CA ALA A 145 1.27 14.04 5.84
C ALA A 145 0.64 15.36 5.41
N VAL A 146 0.45 15.59 4.10
CA VAL A 146 -0.29 16.77 3.61
C VAL A 146 -1.72 16.78 4.15
N VAL A 147 -2.45 15.66 4.05
CA VAL A 147 -3.83 15.57 4.55
C VAL A 147 -3.89 15.89 6.05
N LYS A 148 -2.99 15.29 6.84
CA LYS A 148 -2.90 15.51 8.28
C LYS A 148 -2.55 16.95 8.64
N TYR A 149 -1.61 17.57 7.91
CA TYR A 149 -1.21 18.95 8.17
C TYR A 149 -2.40 19.89 7.98
N PHE A 150 -3.12 19.73 6.87
CA PHE A 150 -4.30 20.54 6.60
C PHE A 150 -5.42 20.29 7.62
N ALA A 151 -5.64 19.04 8.03
CA ALA A 151 -6.65 18.73 9.03
C ALA A 151 -6.31 19.28 10.42
N HIS A 152 -5.08 19.11 10.89
CA HIS A 152 -4.70 19.44 12.27
C HIS A 152 -4.30 20.89 12.44
N GLU A 153 -3.45 21.41 11.55
CA GLU A 153 -2.89 22.77 11.64
C GLU A 153 -3.81 23.80 10.99
N ARG A 154 -4.50 23.40 9.90
CA ARG A 154 -5.35 24.32 9.15
C ARG A 154 -6.84 24.06 9.31
N LYS A 155 -7.25 23.11 10.14
CA LYS A 155 -8.67 22.74 10.34
C LYS A 155 -9.44 22.62 9.02
N MET A 156 -8.82 22.04 7.99
CA MET A 156 -9.40 21.87 6.65
C MET A 156 -9.24 20.43 6.15
N LEU A 157 -10.33 19.85 5.64
CA LEU A 157 -10.31 18.55 4.98
C LEU A 157 -9.78 18.67 3.56
N LEU A 158 -8.66 18.00 3.28
CA LEU A 158 -8.07 17.94 1.96
C LEU A 158 -8.24 16.55 1.34
N LYS A 159 -8.87 16.48 0.16
CA LYS A 159 -8.98 15.22 -0.59
C LYS A 159 -7.61 14.75 -1.06
N LYS A 160 -7.35 13.43 -1.05
CA LYS A 160 -6.07 12.85 -1.49
C LYS A 160 -5.65 13.26 -2.90
N SER A 161 -6.60 13.45 -3.82
CA SER A 161 -6.32 13.92 -5.19
C SER A 161 -5.65 15.31 -5.22
N LEU A 162 -6.08 16.22 -4.35
CA LEU A 162 -5.50 17.54 -4.21
C LEU A 162 -4.22 17.49 -3.38
N ALA A 163 -4.20 16.70 -2.29
CA ALA A 163 -3.03 16.53 -1.43
C ALA A 163 -1.78 16.06 -2.21
N ARG A 164 -1.96 15.22 -3.24
CA ARG A 164 -0.86 14.79 -4.13
C ARG A 164 -0.15 15.95 -4.83
N ARG A 165 -0.84 17.07 -5.08
CA ARG A 165 -0.30 18.24 -5.78
C ARG A 165 0.36 19.26 -4.85
N VAL A 166 0.18 19.10 -3.54
CA VAL A 166 0.70 20.03 -2.54
C VAL A 166 2.05 19.54 -2.03
N HIS A 167 2.99 20.47 -1.93
CA HIS A 167 4.30 20.26 -1.33
C HIS A 167 4.43 21.16 -0.10
N LEU A 168 4.65 20.55 1.07
CA LEU A 168 4.87 21.29 2.30
C LEU A 168 6.33 21.71 2.43
N THR A 169 6.59 22.68 3.31
CA THR A 169 7.96 22.99 3.75
C THR A 169 8.45 21.92 4.75
N ARG A 170 9.76 21.92 5.02
CA ARG A 170 10.34 21.02 6.04
C ARG A 170 9.67 21.20 7.40
N SER A 171 9.49 22.43 7.85
CA SER A 171 8.85 22.74 9.14
C SER A 171 7.41 22.23 9.23
N MET A 172 6.66 22.35 8.13
CA MET A 172 5.29 21.83 8.06
C MET A 172 5.24 20.30 8.09
N TYR A 173 6.13 19.60 7.38
CA TYR A 173 6.21 18.14 7.43
C TYR A 173 6.56 17.62 8.83
N MET A 174 7.43 18.31 9.56
CA MET A 174 7.85 17.93 10.91
C MET A 174 6.71 17.98 11.94
N LYS A 175 5.64 18.73 11.68
CA LYS A 175 4.44 18.74 12.55
C LYS A 175 3.57 17.50 12.40
N VAL A 176 3.81 16.67 11.40
CA VAL A 176 2.93 15.54 11.01
C VAL A 176 3.73 14.28 10.73
N VAL A 177 4.54 13.86 11.71
CA VAL A 177 5.36 12.65 11.60
C VAL A 177 4.45 11.41 11.44
N PRO A 178 4.70 10.57 10.41
CA PRO A 178 4.00 9.29 10.27
C PRO A 178 4.26 8.40 11.49
N SER A 179 3.25 7.68 11.96
CA SER A 179 3.36 6.86 13.17
C SER A 179 4.47 5.81 13.12
N TRP A 180 4.78 5.30 11.92
CA TRP A 180 5.87 4.34 11.69
C TRP A 180 7.26 4.97 11.66
N CYS A 181 7.35 6.30 11.59
CA CYS A 181 8.58 7.08 11.76
C CYS A 181 8.73 7.70 13.17
N ASN A 182 7.74 7.59 14.05
CA ASN A 182 7.73 8.32 15.32
C ASN A 182 8.97 8.02 16.19
N ASN A 183 9.47 6.79 16.16
CA ASN A 183 10.64 6.37 16.91
C ASN A 183 11.96 6.58 16.14
N ASN A 184 11.90 7.12 14.91
CA ASN A 184 13.07 7.40 14.08
C ASN A 184 12.92 8.75 13.36
N VAL A 185 12.93 9.83 14.16
CA VAL A 185 12.84 11.20 13.65
C VAL A 185 13.96 11.55 12.65
N PRO A 186 15.24 11.15 12.87
CA PRO A 186 16.30 11.37 11.89
C PRO A 186 15.99 10.72 10.52
N CYS A 187 15.44 9.51 10.50
CA CYS A 187 14.96 8.88 9.26
C CYS A 187 13.92 9.74 8.55
N TYR A 188 12.95 10.28 9.30
CA TYR A 188 11.92 11.14 8.70
C TYR A 188 12.49 12.44 8.14
N GLN A 189 13.51 13.03 8.77
CA GLN A 189 14.20 14.22 8.25
C GLN A 189 14.90 13.94 6.90
N GLN A 190 15.55 12.78 6.76
CA GLN A 190 16.13 12.37 5.48
C GLN A 190 15.05 12.16 4.42
N ILE A 191 13.92 11.53 4.78
CA ILE A 191 12.77 11.35 3.89
C ILE A 191 12.22 12.70 3.42
N ILE A 192 12.04 13.66 4.34
CA ILE A 192 11.57 15.01 4.00
C ILE A 192 12.54 15.70 3.04
N SER A 193 13.85 15.54 3.26
CA SER A 193 14.87 16.16 2.40
C SER A 193 14.70 15.76 0.94
N LYS A 194 14.38 14.49 0.67
CA LYS A 194 14.03 14.01 -0.66
C LYS A 194 12.71 14.60 -1.21
N TRP A 195 11.70 14.82 -0.37
CA TRP A 195 10.42 15.39 -0.83
C TRP A 195 10.46 16.89 -1.13
N ILE A 196 11.36 17.61 -0.46
CA ILE A 196 11.53 19.06 -0.67
C ILE A 196 12.55 19.38 -1.76
N ASP A 197 13.37 18.40 -2.14
CA ASP A 197 14.34 18.52 -3.22
C ASP A 197 13.68 19.02 -4.54
N PRO A 198 14.21 20.10 -5.16
CA PRO A 198 13.62 20.67 -6.36
C PRO A 198 13.60 19.71 -7.56
N GLU A 199 14.64 18.91 -7.74
CA GLU A 199 14.73 17.96 -8.87
C GLU A 199 13.70 16.85 -8.72
N TRP A 200 13.59 16.29 -7.51
CA TRP A 200 12.57 15.30 -7.18
C TRP A 200 11.17 15.86 -7.41
N ARG A 201 10.90 17.10 -7.02
CA ARG A 201 9.60 17.76 -7.25
C ARG A 201 9.30 17.94 -8.74
N ALA A 202 10.31 18.30 -9.54
CA ALA A 202 10.15 18.45 -10.99
C ALA A 202 9.82 17.09 -11.64
N GLN A 203 10.58 16.04 -11.34
CA GLN A 203 10.31 14.69 -11.82
C GLN A 203 8.92 14.19 -11.39
N HIS A 204 8.54 14.47 -10.13
CA HIS A 204 7.24 14.10 -9.59
C HIS A 204 6.08 14.80 -10.34
N ARG A 205 6.23 16.09 -10.64
CA ARG A 205 5.25 16.87 -11.40
C ARG A 205 5.08 16.32 -12.82
N MET A 206 6.18 16.06 -13.52
CA MET A 206 6.13 15.48 -14.87
C MET A 206 5.45 14.11 -14.88
N ALA A 207 5.71 13.26 -13.87
CA ALA A 207 5.03 11.97 -13.74
C ALA A 207 3.52 12.13 -13.47
N LEU A 208 3.12 13.12 -12.67
CA LEU A 208 1.72 13.43 -12.42
C LEU A 208 1.01 13.92 -13.68
N GLU A 209 1.63 14.83 -14.43
CA GLU A 209 1.11 15.35 -15.70
C GLU A 209 0.93 14.24 -16.73
N ARG A 210 1.93 13.37 -16.88
CA ARG A 210 1.82 12.17 -17.74
C ARG A 210 0.63 11.28 -17.34
N ARG A 211 0.40 11.06 -16.04
CA ARG A 211 -0.78 10.28 -15.57
C ARG A 211 -2.10 10.99 -15.82
N ALA A 212 -2.13 12.33 -15.74
CA ALA A 212 -3.34 13.11 -16.01
C ALA A 212 -3.77 13.02 -17.49
N LEU A 213 -2.81 12.87 -18.40
CA LEU A 213 -3.07 12.63 -19.83
C LEU A 213 -3.67 11.24 -20.10
N MET A 214 -3.37 10.26 -19.24
CA MET A 214 -3.86 8.88 -19.35
C MET A 214 -5.25 8.73 -18.72
N GLY A 215 -6.24 9.48 -19.21
CA GLY A 215 -7.64 9.49 -18.75
C GLY A 215 -8.33 8.13 -18.86
N GLY A 216 -7.97 7.18 -18.00
CA GLY A 216 -8.54 5.84 -17.92
C GLY A 216 -9.68 5.75 -16.90
N PRO A 217 -10.53 4.72 -16.99
CA PRO A 217 -11.60 4.49 -16.04
C PRO A 217 -11.09 4.42 -14.59
N VAL A 218 -11.86 4.97 -13.67
CA VAL A 218 -11.60 4.83 -12.23
C VAL A 218 -11.81 3.36 -11.85
N HIS A 219 -10.75 2.71 -11.35
CA HIS A 219 -10.83 1.32 -10.90
C HIS A 219 -11.65 1.24 -9.60
N LEU A 220 -12.79 0.54 -9.65
CA LEU A 220 -13.70 0.32 -8.51
C LEU A 220 -13.19 -0.74 -7.51
N GLN A 221 -12.00 -1.27 -7.77
CA GLN A 221 -11.38 -2.39 -7.06
C GLN A 221 -11.04 -2.07 -5.59
N GLY A 222 -10.77 -0.79 -5.28
CA GLY A 222 -10.30 -0.39 -3.95
C GLY A 222 -8.98 -1.06 -3.57
N ASN A 223 -8.89 -1.58 -2.34
CA ASN A 223 -7.70 -2.27 -1.81
C ASN A 223 -7.66 -3.78 -2.12
N LEU A 224 -8.67 -4.30 -2.80
CA LEU A 224 -8.70 -5.71 -3.20
C LEU A 224 -7.66 -5.93 -4.30
N ASN A 225 -7.09 -7.13 -4.41
CA ASN A 225 -6.45 -7.54 -5.66
C ASN A 225 -7.54 -7.94 -6.67
N LEU A 226 -7.17 -8.13 -7.95
CA LEU A 226 -8.16 -8.40 -9.00
C LEU A 226 -8.98 -9.65 -8.69
N HIS A 227 -8.34 -10.73 -8.23
CA HIS A 227 -9.00 -11.98 -7.85
C HIS A 227 -9.95 -11.81 -6.66
N ALA A 228 -9.54 -11.09 -5.61
CA ALA A 228 -10.39 -10.80 -4.47
C ALA A 228 -11.58 -9.90 -4.83
N TYR A 229 -11.39 -9.00 -5.81
CA TYR A 229 -12.48 -8.18 -6.36
C TYR A 229 -13.45 -9.03 -7.19
N VAL A 230 -12.94 -9.96 -8.00
CA VAL A 230 -13.74 -10.97 -8.72
C VAL A 230 -14.61 -11.76 -7.73
N GLN A 231 -14.00 -12.33 -6.68
CA GLN A 231 -14.71 -13.08 -5.64
C GLN A 231 -15.79 -12.22 -4.97
N LYS A 232 -15.47 -10.97 -4.63
CA LYS A 232 -16.46 -10.03 -4.08
C LYS A 232 -17.63 -9.81 -5.04
N LYS A 233 -17.35 -9.60 -6.33
CA LYS A 233 -18.40 -9.37 -7.33
C LYS A 233 -19.25 -10.59 -7.59
N ASN A 234 -18.67 -11.79 -7.58
CA ASN A 234 -19.43 -13.02 -7.71
C ASN A 234 -20.36 -13.24 -6.50
N ARG A 235 -19.95 -12.88 -5.27
CA ARG A 235 -20.85 -12.90 -4.09
C ARG A 235 -21.99 -11.88 -4.13
N GLU A 236 -21.76 -10.72 -4.76
CA GLU A 236 -22.80 -9.69 -4.92
C GLU A 236 -23.82 -10.06 -6.01
N ARG A 237 -23.52 -11.05 -6.87
CA ARG A 237 -24.40 -11.54 -7.93
C ARG A 237 -25.35 -12.59 -7.36
N GLY A 238 -26.59 -12.60 -7.87
CA GLY A 238 -27.60 -13.58 -7.48
C GLY A 238 -27.38 -14.95 -8.12
N GLU A 239 -28.00 -15.98 -7.54
CA GLU A 239 -27.99 -17.35 -8.09
C GLU A 239 -28.51 -17.36 -9.53
N GLY A 240 -27.80 -18.05 -10.43
CA GLY A 240 -28.16 -18.19 -11.85
C GLY A 240 -27.44 -17.25 -12.84
N GLN A 241 -26.54 -16.37 -12.36
CA GLN A 241 -25.70 -15.55 -13.24
C GLN A 241 -24.35 -16.22 -13.54
N GLU A 242 -23.87 -16.14 -14.78
CA GLU A 242 -22.53 -16.64 -15.13
C GLU A 242 -21.45 -15.99 -14.25
N LYS A 243 -20.54 -16.83 -13.74
CA LYS A 243 -19.42 -16.39 -12.92
C LYS A 243 -18.48 -15.51 -13.73
N LEU A 244 -18.08 -14.39 -13.15
CA LEU A 244 -17.07 -13.53 -13.74
C LEU A 244 -15.71 -14.22 -13.68
N ASN A 245 -15.08 -14.39 -14.83
CA ASN A 245 -13.82 -15.12 -14.97
C ASN A 245 -12.67 -14.24 -15.49
N THR A 246 -12.92 -13.08 -16.10
CA THR A 246 -11.85 -12.27 -16.72
C THR A 246 -11.96 -10.76 -16.52
N PHE A 247 -10.84 -10.04 -16.68
CA PHE A 247 -10.74 -8.59 -16.59
C PHE A 247 -11.74 -7.82 -17.50
N ARG A 248 -12.15 -8.43 -18.63
CA ARG A 248 -13.03 -7.81 -19.63
C ARG A 248 -14.44 -7.54 -19.10
N ASP A 249 -14.89 -8.30 -18.11
CA ASP A 249 -16.26 -8.23 -17.60
C ASP A 249 -16.47 -7.07 -16.59
N TYR A 250 -15.42 -6.31 -16.28
CA TYR A 250 -15.39 -5.25 -15.26
C TYR A 250 -15.48 -3.82 -15.81
N VAL A 251 -15.56 -3.66 -17.12
CA VAL A 251 -15.66 -2.35 -17.78
C VAL A 251 -17.13 -1.93 -17.82
N SER A 252 -17.46 -0.73 -17.29
CA SER A 252 -18.83 -0.19 -17.31
C SER A 252 -19.43 -0.25 -18.73
N PRO A 253 -20.75 -0.45 -18.91
CA PRO A 253 -21.39 -0.41 -20.23
C PRO A 253 -21.14 0.91 -21.00
N ALA A 254 -20.88 2.01 -20.27
CA ALA A 254 -20.48 3.29 -20.86
C ALA A 254 -19.07 3.26 -21.49
N SER A 255 -18.17 2.46 -20.91
CA SER A 255 -16.80 2.27 -21.37
C SER A 255 -16.69 1.20 -22.46
N GLN A 256 -17.62 0.24 -22.51
CA GLN A 256 -17.75 -0.71 -23.63
C GLN A 256 -18.17 -0.02 -24.93
N ARG A 257 -19.00 1.03 -24.87
CA ARG A 257 -19.39 1.84 -26.05
C ARG A 257 -18.27 2.67 -26.66
N ASN A 258 -17.24 3.02 -25.88
CA ASN A 258 -16.08 3.78 -26.36
C ASN A 258 -14.94 2.88 -26.88
N TRP A 259 -15.05 1.56 -26.75
CA TRP A 259 -14.12 0.61 -27.36
C TRP A 259 -14.53 0.34 -28.81
N LYS A 260 -14.37 1.34 -29.69
CA LYS A 260 -14.38 1.10 -31.14
C LYS A 260 -12.95 0.82 -31.59
N GLY A 261 -12.68 -0.45 -31.89
CA GLY A 261 -11.63 -0.93 -32.81
C GLY A 261 -10.25 -0.29 -32.66
N GLY A 262 -9.37 -0.92 -31.89
CA GLY A 262 -7.95 -0.58 -31.85
C GLY A 262 -7.09 -1.82 -31.98
N GLY A 263 -6.73 -2.16 -33.21
CA GLY A 263 -5.49 -2.88 -33.53
C GLY A 263 -5.54 -4.40 -33.46
N SER A 264 -5.83 -5.02 -34.60
CA SER A 264 -5.45 -6.39 -34.89
C SER A 264 -3.99 -6.66 -34.53
N THR A 265 -3.79 -7.81 -33.88
CA THR A 265 -2.53 -8.53 -33.82
C THR A 265 -1.97 -8.66 -35.23
N GLN A 266 -0.92 -7.91 -35.57
CA GLN A 266 0.06 -8.37 -36.55
C GLN A 266 1.28 -8.85 -35.78
N ALA A 267 1.48 -10.15 -35.91
CA ALA A 267 2.69 -10.86 -35.53
C ALA A 267 3.90 -10.23 -36.24
N LEU A 268 5.00 -10.11 -35.52
CA LEU A 268 6.33 -10.19 -36.11
C LEU A 268 7.21 -11.05 -35.19
N ALA A 269 7.88 -11.97 -35.85
CA ALA A 269 8.96 -12.82 -35.36
C ALA A 269 10.13 -11.98 -34.84
#